data_AF-A0A1A8BU65-F1
#
_entry.id   AF-A0A1A8BU65-F1
#
_cell.length_a   1.000
_cell.length_b   1.000
_cell.length_c   1.000
_cell.angle_alpha   90.00
_cell.angle_beta   90.00
_cell.angle_gamma   90.00
#
_symmetry.space_group_name_H-M   'P 1'
#
loop_
_entity.id
_entity.type
_entity.pdbx_description
1 polymer ?
#
loop_
_entity_poly.entity_id
_entity_poly.type
_entity_poly.pdbx_seq_one_letter_code
_entity_poly.pdbx_strand_id
1 'polypeptide(L)'
;MILGCRFPKDKNDADFTKNIIQKQEQELNELTKQRPKSLTEETSHAAASCSLEEIERAQKDLFEHSLQTSKSFSRQVEGLCQLLQKKTSIFSPREAQDVNVSLTQTLVFVEEHLMKVQEASLKSTLEKLLWWEELTRLFQTQPALLRWEVDLRQRLIAATLEQLASDGILKFSHMERMLSEIQAAVAEGLQQSSEKCMKKTKELVNKKCREKESKKKKLQRSQMNERNRVLELGETHSDLQELATVRTFSSLLKLEIITRLFLK
;
A
#
# COMPACT_ATOMS: atom_id res chain seq x y z
N MET A 1 -16.56 5.78 -23.91
CA MET A 1 -17.45 4.66 -24.29
C MET A 1 -17.18 4.39 -25.77
N ILE A 2 -16.70 3.20 -26.15
CA ILE A 2 -16.22 2.96 -27.53
C ILE A 2 -17.28 2.33 -28.43
N LEU A 3 -18.32 1.72 -27.84
CA LEU A 3 -19.43 1.08 -28.58
C LEU A 3 -20.81 1.70 -28.31
N GLY A 4 -20.95 2.57 -27.29
CA GLY A 4 -22.25 3.13 -26.89
C GLY A 4 -22.73 4.35 -27.67
N CYS A 5 -21.97 4.82 -28.67
CA CYS A 5 -22.35 6.00 -29.46
C CYS A 5 -23.18 5.65 -30.70
N ARG A 6 -23.41 4.36 -30.98
CA ARG A 6 -24.30 3.95 -32.07
C ARG A 6 -25.59 3.40 -31.46
N PHE A 7 -26.66 4.16 -31.58
CA PHE A 7 -28.00 3.60 -31.39
C PHE A 7 -28.22 2.55 -32.48
N PRO A 8 -28.66 1.33 -32.13
CA PRO A 8 -28.92 0.29 -33.11
C PRO A 8 -29.86 0.81 -34.18
N LYS A 9 -29.40 0.83 -35.43
CA LYS A 9 -30.21 1.36 -36.54
C LYS A 9 -31.27 0.37 -37.00
N ASP A 10 -31.04 -0.92 -36.76
CA ASP A 10 -31.96 -2.01 -37.07
C ASP A 10 -31.84 -3.15 -36.04
N LYS A 11 -32.69 -4.16 -36.18
CA LYS A 11 -32.76 -5.32 -35.28
C LYS A 11 -31.46 -6.14 -35.29
N ASN A 12 -30.76 -6.20 -36.42
CA ASN A 12 -29.51 -6.94 -36.56
C ASN A 12 -28.34 -6.23 -35.83
N ASP A 13 -28.31 -4.89 -35.90
CA ASP A 13 -27.41 -4.02 -35.13
C ASP A 13 -27.60 -4.21 -33.61
N ALA A 14 -28.87 -4.29 -33.17
CA ALA A 14 -29.22 -4.50 -31.76
C ALA A 14 -28.79 -5.90 -31.28
N ASP A 15 -29.06 -6.94 -32.08
CA ASP A 15 -28.72 -8.32 -31.76
C ASP A 15 -27.20 -8.53 -31.75
N PHE A 16 -26.45 -7.90 -32.66
CA PHE A 16 -24.99 -7.94 -32.67
C PHE A 16 -24.39 -7.25 -31.44
N THR A 17 -24.84 -6.04 -31.13
CA THR A 17 -24.36 -5.27 -29.97
C THR A 17 -24.65 -6.02 -28.67
N LYS A 18 -25.85 -6.59 -28.53
CA LYS A 18 -26.23 -7.42 -27.38
C LYS A 18 -25.33 -8.65 -27.23
N ASN A 19 -25.01 -9.34 -28.33
CA ASN A 19 -24.12 -10.50 -28.32
C ASN A 19 -22.68 -10.13 -27.89
N ILE A 20 -22.16 -8.98 -28.33
CA ILE A 20 -20.84 -8.50 -27.89
C ILE A 20 -20.84 -8.22 -26.39
N ILE A 21 -21.81 -7.46 -25.90
CA ILE A 21 -21.90 -7.10 -24.48
C ILE A 21 -22.02 -8.35 -23.62
N GLN A 22 -22.91 -9.28 -23.98
CA GLN A 22 -23.11 -10.53 -23.25
C GLN A 22 -21.84 -11.38 -23.20
N LYS A 23 -21.09 -11.44 -24.32
CA LYS A 23 -19.81 -12.15 -24.37
C LYS A 23 -18.76 -11.50 -23.46
N GLN A 24 -18.67 -10.16 -23.47
CA GLN A 24 -17.75 -9.43 -22.59
C GLN A 24 -18.11 -9.60 -21.12
N GLU A 25 -19.39 -9.55 -20.76
CA GLU A 25 -19.87 -9.78 -19.40
C GLU A 25 -19.56 -11.21 -18.92
N GLN A 26 -19.75 -12.21 -19.78
CA GLN A 26 -19.41 -13.59 -19.46
C GLN A 26 -17.90 -13.76 -19.22
N GLU A 27 -17.07 -13.22 -20.11
CA GLU A 27 -15.61 -13.27 -19.97
C GLU A 27 -15.11 -12.49 -18.73
N LEU A 28 -15.73 -11.36 -18.39
CA LEU A 28 -15.46 -10.61 -17.17
C LEU A 28 -15.85 -11.40 -15.91
N ASN A 29 -16.98 -12.10 -15.94
CA ASN A 29 -17.43 -12.95 -14.85
C ASN A 29 -16.46 -14.13 -14.63
N GLU A 30 -15.95 -14.75 -15.69
CA GLU A 30 -14.93 -15.80 -15.58
C GLU A 30 -13.62 -15.27 -15.00
N LEU A 31 -13.16 -14.08 -15.40
CA LEU A 31 -12.00 -13.42 -14.77
C LEU A 31 -12.24 -13.14 -13.29
N THR A 32 -13.46 -12.72 -12.94
CA THR A 32 -13.83 -12.43 -11.55
C THR A 32 -13.85 -13.70 -10.70
N LYS A 33 -14.30 -14.83 -11.24
CA LYS A 33 -14.25 -16.15 -10.59
C LYS A 33 -12.82 -16.66 -10.35
N GLN A 34 -11.88 -16.29 -11.22
CA GLN A 34 -10.47 -16.63 -11.08
C GLN A 34 -9.72 -15.75 -10.07
N ARG A 35 -10.39 -14.78 -9.44
CA ARG A 35 -9.79 -13.94 -8.38
C ARG A 35 -9.54 -14.79 -7.11
N PRO A 36 -8.31 -14.80 -6.56
CA PRO A 36 -8.01 -15.43 -5.29
C PRO A 36 -8.96 -14.95 -4.20
N LYS A 37 -9.51 -15.87 -3.39
CA LYS A 37 -10.36 -15.53 -2.23
C LYS A 37 -9.66 -14.63 -1.21
N SER A 38 -8.33 -14.67 -1.16
CA SER A 38 -7.49 -13.78 -0.32
C SER A 38 -7.58 -12.29 -0.68
N LEU A 39 -8.09 -11.95 -1.87
CA LEU A 39 -8.39 -10.58 -2.29
C LEU A 39 -9.85 -10.16 -1.99
N THR A 40 -10.72 -11.12 -1.67
CA THR A 40 -12.17 -10.90 -1.45
C THR A 40 -12.51 -10.91 0.04
N GLU A 41 -11.79 -11.69 0.83
CA GLU A 41 -11.78 -11.54 2.28
C GLU A 41 -10.94 -10.30 2.60
N GLU A 42 -11.63 -9.19 2.91
CA GLU A 42 -11.06 -8.14 3.73
C GLU A 42 -10.40 -8.84 4.91
N THR A 43 -9.07 -8.89 4.88
CA THR A 43 -8.30 -9.66 5.85
C THR A 43 -8.52 -9.02 7.20
N SER A 44 -9.52 -9.54 7.91
CA SER A 44 -9.73 -9.42 9.34
C SER A 44 -8.65 -10.24 10.07
N HIS A 45 -7.39 -10.12 9.64
CA HIS A 45 -6.29 -10.62 10.41
C HIS A 45 -6.06 -9.62 11.55
N ALA A 46 -6.82 -9.87 12.61
CA ALA A 46 -6.34 -9.61 13.95
C ALA A 46 -4.94 -10.22 14.08
N ALA A 47 -3.92 -9.38 13.93
CA ALA A 47 -2.61 -9.49 14.57
C ALA A 47 -2.02 -10.91 14.71
N ALA A 48 -2.12 -11.76 13.68
CA ALA A 48 -1.22 -12.89 13.57
C ALA A 48 0.09 -12.33 13.00
N SER A 49 1.19 -12.50 13.72
CA SER A 49 2.53 -12.13 13.25
C SER A 49 2.85 -12.96 12.01
N CYS A 50 2.60 -12.41 10.82
CA CYS A 50 3.04 -13.03 9.57
C CYS A 50 4.56 -13.02 9.48
N SER A 51 5.15 -14.13 9.06
CA SER A 51 6.59 -14.19 8.78
C SER A 51 6.91 -13.42 7.50
N LEU A 52 8.18 -13.01 7.34
CA LEU A 52 8.64 -12.36 6.10
C LEU A 52 8.38 -13.25 4.88
N GLU A 53 8.64 -14.55 5.01
CA GLU A 53 8.43 -15.55 3.95
C GLU A 53 6.94 -15.68 3.56
N GLU A 54 6.02 -15.55 4.51
CA GLU A 54 4.58 -15.53 4.24
C GLU A 54 4.17 -14.27 3.47
N ILE A 55 4.73 -13.12 3.84
CA ILE A 55 4.49 -11.85 3.14
C ILE A 55 5.03 -11.92 1.72
N GLU A 56 6.25 -12.41 1.53
CA GLU A 56 6.88 -12.55 0.21
C GLU A 56 6.11 -13.52 -0.68
N ARG A 57 5.68 -14.66 -0.15
CA ARG A 57 4.85 -15.62 -0.87
C ARG A 57 3.51 -15.01 -1.28
N ALA A 58 2.82 -14.34 -0.36
CA ALA A 58 1.56 -13.67 -0.66
C ALA A 58 1.73 -12.57 -1.72
N GLN A 59 2.81 -11.78 -1.67
CA GLN A 59 3.11 -10.77 -2.68
C GLN A 59 3.42 -11.39 -4.05
N LYS A 60 4.18 -12.49 -4.07
CA LYS A 60 4.46 -13.23 -5.30
C LYS A 60 3.18 -13.78 -5.94
N ASP A 61 2.31 -14.39 -5.14
CA ASP A 61 1.05 -14.95 -5.62
C ASP A 61 0.12 -13.85 -6.17
N LEU A 62 0.07 -12.70 -5.50
CA LEU A 62 -0.65 -11.51 -5.98
C LEU A 62 -0.09 -11.00 -7.31
N PHE A 63 1.24 -10.96 -7.45
CA PHE A 63 1.90 -10.53 -8.69
C PHE A 63 1.61 -11.48 -9.84
N GLU A 64 1.74 -12.79 -9.63
CA GLU A 64 1.45 -13.82 -10.64
C GLU A 64 -0.03 -13.76 -11.08
N HIS A 65 -0.95 -13.60 -10.12
CA HIS A 65 -2.37 -13.40 -10.43
C HIS A 65 -2.62 -12.14 -11.26
N SER A 66 -1.95 -11.03 -10.92
CA SER A 66 -2.05 -9.77 -11.66
C SER A 66 -1.56 -9.93 -13.10
N LEU A 67 -0.45 -10.65 -13.29
CA LEU A 67 0.11 -10.96 -14.60
C LEU A 67 -0.84 -11.81 -15.44
N GLN A 68 -1.42 -12.85 -14.85
CA GLN A 68 -2.38 -13.73 -15.51
C GLN A 68 -3.67 -12.97 -15.89
N THR A 69 -4.12 -12.06 -15.03
CA THR A 69 -5.26 -11.17 -15.30
C THR A 69 -4.96 -10.25 -16.48
N SER A 70 -3.78 -9.61 -16.50
CA SER A 70 -3.33 -8.73 -17.59
C SER A 70 -3.26 -9.48 -18.94
N LYS A 71 -2.70 -10.70 -18.93
CA LYS A 71 -2.64 -11.56 -20.11
C LYS A 71 -4.03 -11.91 -20.64
N SER A 72 -4.96 -12.22 -19.74
CA SER A 72 -6.32 -12.57 -20.11
C SER A 72 -7.11 -11.36 -20.63
N PHE A 73 -6.94 -10.20 -20.02
CA PHE A 73 -7.47 -8.93 -20.51
C PHE A 73 -6.96 -8.60 -21.92
N SER A 74 -5.66 -8.77 -22.17
CA SER A 74 -5.06 -8.54 -23.48
C SER A 74 -5.69 -9.42 -24.57
N ARG A 75 -5.96 -10.70 -24.25
CA ARG A 75 -6.69 -11.62 -25.17
C ARG A 75 -8.13 -11.18 -25.42
N GLN A 76 -8.83 -10.65 -24.42
CA GLN A 76 -10.20 -10.14 -24.58
C GLN A 76 -10.23 -8.93 -25.50
N VAL A 77 -9.29 -8.00 -25.33
CA VAL A 77 -9.14 -6.84 -26.22
C VAL A 77 -8.85 -7.29 -27.65
N GLU A 78 -7.92 -8.22 -27.84
CA GLU A 78 -7.60 -8.77 -29.15
C GLU A 78 -8.81 -9.48 -29.79
N GLY A 79 -9.52 -10.30 -29.02
CA GLY A 79 -10.73 -11.00 -29.45
C GLY A 79 -11.87 -10.04 -29.84
N LEU A 80 -12.00 -8.92 -29.13
CA LEU A 80 -12.94 -7.85 -29.49
C LEU A 80 -12.55 -7.19 -30.80
N CYS A 81 -11.29 -6.80 -30.96
CA CYS A 81 -10.79 -6.19 -32.19
C CYS A 81 -11.03 -7.08 -33.41
N GLN A 82 -10.77 -8.38 -33.28
CA GLN A 82 -11.04 -9.37 -34.33
C GLN A 82 -12.54 -9.51 -34.62
N LEU A 83 -13.39 -9.50 -33.58
CA LEU A 83 -14.84 -9.61 -33.74
C LEU A 83 -15.43 -8.42 -34.51
N LEU A 84 -14.94 -7.21 -34.22
CA LEU A 84 -15.35 -5.99 -34.92
C LEU A 84 -14.95 -5.98 -36.40
N GLN A 85 -13.86 -6.66 -36.76
CA GLN A 85 -13.36 -6.78 -38.14
C GLN A 85 -13.98 -7.94 -38.95
N LYS A 86 -14.78 -8.82 -38.32
CA LYS A 86 -15.40 -9.94 -39.05
C LYS A 86 -16.35 -9.45 -40.14
N LYS A 87 -16.49 -10.22 -41.22
CA LYS A 87 -17.47 -9.95 -42.29
C LYS A 87 -18.92 -9.94 -41.80
N THR A 88 -19.20 -10.61 -40.67
CA THR A 88 -20.51 -10.62 -40.00
C THR A 88 -20.71 -9.42 -39.06
N SER A 89 -19.74 -8.52 -38.98
CA SER A 89 -19.81 -7.30 -38.19
C SER A 89 -20.73 -6.28 -38.85
N ILE A 90 -21.43 -5.52 -38.01
CA ILE A 90 -22.27 -4.38 -38.39
C ILE A 90 -21.45 -3.14 -38.76
N PHE A 91 -20.16 -3.16 -38.46
CA PHE A 91 -19.23 -2.10 -38.78
C PHE A 91 -18.65 -2.34 -40.16
N SER A 92 -18.57 -1.28 -40.97
CA SER A 92 -17.71 -1.32 -42.15
C SER A 92 -16.25 -1.54 -41.72
N PRO A 93 -15.39 -2.10 -42.59
CA PRO A 93 -13.99 -2.33 -42.25
C PRO A 93 -13.27 -1.07 -41.75
N ARG A 94 -13.62 0.10 -42.28
CA ARG A 94 -13.08 1.39 -41.86
C ARG A 94 -13.60 1.81 -40.48
N GLU A 95 -14.90 1.72 -40.23
CA GLU A 95 -15.48 2.03 -38.91
C GLU A 95 -14.93 1.08 -37.83
N ALA A 96 -14.79 -0.21 -38.12
CA ALA A 96 -14.20 -1.18 -37.21
C ALA A 96 -12.74 -0.83 -36.87
N GLN A 97 -11.98 -0.37 -37.86
CA GLN A 97 -10.61 0.07 -37.66
C GLN A 97 -10.53 1.35 -36.80
N ASP A 98 -11.40 2.34 -37.04
CA ASP A 98 -11.45 3.57 -36.24
C ASP A 98 -11.81 3.28 -34.78
N VAL A 99 -12.77 2.36 -34.56
CA VAL A 99 -13.15 1.87 -33.22
C VAL A 99 -11.98 1.18 -32.53
N ASN A 100 -11.25 0.30 -33.22
CA ASN A 100 -10.08 -0.39 -32.66
C ASN A 100 -8.97 0.61 -32.30
N VAL A 101 -8.68 1.59 -33.18
CA VAL A 101 -7.68 2.64 -32.91
C VAL A 101 -8.06 3.47 -31.68
N SER A 102 -9.33 3.88 -31.57
CA SER A 102 -9.85 4.62 -30.43
C SER A 102 -9.75 3.82 -29.12
N LEU A 103 -10.04 2.51 -29.17
CA LEU A 103 -9.85 1.60 -28.03
C LEU A 103 -8.40 1.53 -27.59
N THR A 104 -7.47 1.27 -28.51
CA THR A 104 -6.05 1.20 -28.21
C THR A 104 -5.55 2.51 -27.62
N GLN A 105 -5.91 3.66 -28.20
CA GLN A 105 -5.52 4.97 -27.67
C GLN A 105 -6.05 5.22 -26.25
N THR A 106 -7.30 4.84 -25.99
CA THR A 106 -7.90 4.95 -24.66
C THR A 106 -7.16 4.08 -23.65
N LEU A 107 -6.81 2.84 -24.02
CA LEU A 107 -6.07 1.92 -23.16
C LEU A 107 -4.66 2.43 -22.85
N VAL A 108 -3.95 2.96 -23.85
CA VAL A 108 -2.62 3.57 -23.67
C VAL A 108 -2.71 4.76 -22.71
N PHE A 109 -3.69 5.66 -22.89
CA PHE A 109 -3.88 6.80 -22.00
C PHE A 109 -4.13 6.37 -20.55
N VAL A 110 -4.92 5.32 -20.35
CA VAL A 110 -5.18 4.75 -19.02
C VAL A 110 -3.90 4.15 -18.42
N GLU A 111 -3.13 3.42 -19.21
CA GLU A 111 -1.86 2.82 -18.78
C GLU A 111 -0.86 3.89 -18.35
N GLU A 112 -0.71 4.97 -19.13
CA GLU A 112 0.14 6.10 -18.76
C GLU A 112 -0.28 6.75 -17.44
N HIS A 113 -1.58 6.95 -17.24
CA HIS A 113 -2.09 7.50 -15.99
C HIS A 113 -1.86 6.54 -14.81
N LEU A 114 -2.08 5.24 -15.01
CA LEU A 114 -1.85 4.22 -14.00
C LEU A 114 -0.37 4.17 -13.60
N MET A 115 0.54 4.23 -14.58
CA MET A 115 1.99 4.28 -14.36
C MET A 115 2.36 5.47 -13.48
N LYS A 116 1.87 6.68 -13.77
CA LYS A 116 2.14 7.88 -12.96
C LYS A 116 1.67 7.73 -11.51
N VAL A 117 0.48 7.16 -11.31
CA VAL A 117 -0.06 6.90 -9.97
C VAL A 117 0.78 5.85 -9.23
N GLN A 118 1.20 4.78 -9.91
CA GLN A 118 2.06 3.76 -9.34
C GLN A 118 3.43 4.34 -8.96
N GLU A 119 4.06 5.11 -9.85
CA GLU A 119 5.34 5.78 -9.59
C GLU A 119 5.28 6.69 -8.35
N ALA A 120 4.25 7.55 -8.26
CA ALA A 120 4.04 8.41 -7.09
C ALA A 120 3.88 7.59 -5.79
N SER A 121 3.16 6.46 -5.86
CA SER A 121 2.98 5.55 -4.72
C SER A 121 4.28 4.85 -4.32
N LEU A 122 5.07 4.38 -5.28
CA LEU A 122 6.38 3.80 -5.04
C LEU A 122 7.32 4.81 -4.42
N LYS A 123 7.37 6.03 -4.94
CA LYS A 123 8.18 7.12 -4.40
C LYS A 123 7.81 7.44 -2.94
N SER A 124 6.51 7.58 -2.63
CA SER A 124 6.05 7.79 -1.26
C SER A 124 6.43 6.63 -0.33
N THR A 125 6.37 5.38 -0.83
CA THR A 125 6.80 4.20 -0.08
C THR A 125 8.30 4.22 0.19
N LEU A 126 9.11 4.55 -0.81
CA LEU A 126 10.56 4.65 -0.69
C LEU A 126 10.96 5.73 0.32
N GLU A 127 10.36 6.92 0.26
CA GLU A 127 10.61 8.01 1.21
C GLU A 127 10.31 7.57 2.66
N LYS A 128 9.22 6.83 2.87
CA LYS A 128 8.90 6.27 4.19
C LYS A 128 9.92 5.23 4.64
N LEU A 129 10.39 4.36 3.74
CA LEU A 129 11.38 3.34 4.05
C LEU A 129 12.73 3.97 4.43
N LEU A 130 13.19 4.96 3.67
CA LEU A 130 14.41 5.72 3.99
C LEU A 130 14.29 6.41 5.34
N TRP A 131 13.13 7.03 5.62
CA TRP A 131 12.88 7.63 6.93
C TRP A 131 12.92 6.59 8.08
N TRP A 132 12.36 5.40 7.87
CA TRP A 132 12.45 4.30 8.83
C TRP A 132 13.87 3.79 9.03
N GLU A 133 14.67 3.72 7.97
CA GLU A 133 16.08 3.34 8.03
C GLU A 133 16.89 4.36 8.84
N GLU A 134 16.73 5.66 8.56
CA GLU A 134 17.37 6.73 9.30
C GLU A 134 17.00 6.71 10.79
N LEU A 135 15.72 6.53 11.07
CA LEU A 135 15.20 6.43 12.44
C LEU A 135 15.79 5.21 13.16
N THR A 136 15.85 4.05 12.49
CA THR A 136 16.42 2.82 13.06
C THR A 136 17.91 3.01 13.35
N ARG A 137 18.66 3.60 12.43
CA ARG A 137 20.07 3.95 12.63
C ARG A 137 20.26 4.88 13.82
N LEU A 138 19.40 5.90 13.98
CA LEU A 138 19.43 6.79 15.14
C LEU A 138 19.22 6.01 16.45
N PHE A 139 18.20 5.14 16.50
CA PHE A 139 17.91 4.32 17.68
C PHE A 139 19.02 3.32 18.02
N GLN A 140 19.78 2.86 17.03
CA GLN A 140 20.93 1.97 17.27
C GLN A 140 22.19 2.72 17.71
N THR A 141 22.44 3.90 17.12
CA THR A 141 23.68 4.68 17.37
C THR A 141 23.62 5.49 18.66
N GLN A 142 22.48 6.08 18.99
CA GLN A 142 22.35 6.98 20.15
C GLN A 142 22.67 6.30 21.50
N PRO A 143 22.23 5.05 21.78
CA PRO A 143 22.62 4.36 23.01
C PRO A 143 24.13 4.07 23.08
N ALA A 144 24.76 3.77 21.94
CA ALA A 144 26.20 3.52 21.88
C ALA A 144 27.00 4.80 22.18
N LEU A 145 26.59 5.94 21.59
CA LEU A 145 27.20 7.24 21.85
C LEU A 145 27.06 7.66 23.32
N LEU A 146 25.87 7.46 23.91
CA LEU A 146 25.63 7.77 25.31
C LEU A 146 26.52 6.94 26.24
N ARG A 147 26.65 5.63 25.99
CA ARG A 147 27.54 4.76 26.78
C ARG A 147 29.00 5.22 26.67
N TRP A 148 29.43 5.61 25.47
CA TRP A 148 30.79 6.09 25.25
C TRP A 148 31.06 7.41 25.98
N GLU A 149 30.13 8.37 25.94
CA GLU A 149 30.23 9.63 26.69
C GLU A 149 30.31 9.39 28.20
N VAL A 150 29.47 8.50 28.73
CA VAL A 150 29.46 8.11 30.14
C VAL A 150 30.79 7.47 30.55
N ASP A 151 31.30 6.54 29.75
CA ASP A 151 32.58 5.86 29.98
C ASP A 151 33.76 6.85 29.99
N LEU A 152 33.78 7.83 29.07
CA LEU A 152 34.77 8.90 29.08
C LEU A 152 34.68 9.78 30.33
N ARG A 153 33.48 10.18 30.75
CA ARG A 153 33.29 10.96 31.98
C ARG A 153 33.70 10.19 33.21
N GLN A 154 33.38 8.90 33.28
CA GLN A 154 33.75 8.04 34.41
C GLN A 154 35.27 7.89 34.50
N ARG A 155 35.97 7.69 33.37
CA ARG A 155 37.44 7.68 33.34
C ARG A 155 38.05 8.99 33.82
N LEU A 156 37.49 10.13 33.42
CA LEU A 156 37.97 11.45 33.86
C LEU A 156 37.79 11.65 35.37
N ILE A 157 36.63 11.26 35.90
CA ILE A 157 36.35 11.32 37.34
C ILE A 157 37.31 10.39 38.10
N ALA A 158 37.52 9.17 37.60
CA ALA A 158 38.46 8.22 38.20
C ALA A 158 39.88 8.78 38.27
N ALA A 159 40.41 9.27 37.15
CA ALA A 159 41.73 9.88 37.10
C ALA A 159 41.86 11.08 38.07
N THR A 160 40.80 11.89 38.19
CA THR A 160 40.80 13.03 39.11
C THR A 160 40.82 12.58 40.57
N LEU A 161 40.02 11.57 40.92
CA LEU A 161 39.96 11.03 42.28
C LEU A 161 41.25 10.30 42.66
N GLU A 162 41.86 9.58 41.73
CA GLU A 162 43.17 8.93 41.87
C GLU A 162 44.28 9.97 42.10
N GLN A 163 44.28 11.06 41.34
CA GLN A 163 45.24 12.16 41.52
C GLN A 163 45.08 12.80 42.91
N LEU A 164 43.86 13.10 43.34
CA LEU A 164 43.60 13.64 44.68
C LEU A 164 44.02 12.69 45.81
N ALA A 165 43.90 11.38 45.59
CA ALA A 165 44.37 10.38 46.53
C ALA A 165 45.91 10.29 46.57
N SER A 166 46.56 10.35 45.39
CA SER A 166 48.02 10.41 45.27
C SER A 166 48.62 11.65 45.92
N ASP A 167 47.96 12.80 45.78
CA ASP A 167 48.38 14.07 46.38
C ASP A 167 48.08 14.16 47.89
N GLY A 168 47.51 13.10 48.48
CA GLY A 168 47.19 13.01 49.91
C GLY A 168 46.00 13.87 50.35
N ILE A 169 45.28 14.49 49.40
CA ILE A 169 44.11 15.33 49.66
C ILE A 169 42.89 14.46 49.98
N LEU A 170 42.76 13.31 49.32
CA LEU A 170 41.68 12.35 49.51
C LEU A 170 42.22 11.04 50.11
N LYS A 171 41.53 10.48 51.10
CA LYS A 171 41.86 9.13 51.60
C LYS A 171 41.53 8.09 50.54
N PHE A 172 42.42 7.12 50.33
CA PHE A 172 42.22 6.01 49.38
C PHE A 172 40.87 5.28 49.60
N SER A 173 40.49 5.01 50.85
CA SER A 173 39.21 4.37 51.17
C SER A 173 37.97 5.23 50.85
N HIS A 174 38.12 6.56 50.79
CA HIS A 174 37.06 7.45 50.32
C HIS A 174 37.01 7.47 48.79
N MET A 175 38.16 7.46 48.13
CA MET A 175 38.26 7.35 46.67
C MET A 175 37.56 6.08 46.17
N GLU A 176 37.89 4.91 46.70
CA GLU A 176 37.27 3.63 46.30
C GLU A 176 35.76 3.61 46.49
N ARG A 177 35.28 4.18 47.61
CA ARG A 177 33.85 4.30 47.89
C ARG A 177 33.15 5.19 46.87
N MET A 178 33.70 6.38 46.62
CA MET A 178 33.15 7.31 45.63
C MET A 178 33.09 6.69 44.24
N LEU A 179 34.16 5.99 43.81
CA LEU A 179 34.17 5.30 42.52
C LEU A 179 33.08 4.23 42.42
N SER A 180 32.90 3.45 43.49
CA SER A 180 31.87 2.41 43.56
C SER A 180 30.46 2.99 43.50
N GLU A 181 30.20 4.07 44.25
CA GLU A 181 28.91 4.78 44.27
C GLU A 181 28.59 5.40 42.91
N ILE A 182 29.57 6.04 42.28
CA ILE A 182 29.42 6.63 40.94
C ILE A 182 29.13 5.54 39.91
N GLN A 183 29.86 4.43 39.93
CA GLN A 183 29.65 3.34 39.00
C GLN A 183 28.25 2.72 39.15
N ALA A 184 27.78 2.55 40.39
CA ALA A 184 26.43 2.06 40.66
C ALA A 184 25.35 3.04 40.17
N ALA A 185 25.48 4.33 40.50
CA ALA A 185 24.52 5.36 40.08
C ALA A 185 24.46 5.52 38.56
N VAL A 186 25.61 5.43 37.88
CA VAL A 186 25.70 5.49 36.42
C VAL A 186 25.02 4.29 35.77
N ALA A 187 25.28 3.07 36.27
CA ALA A 187 24.66 1.86 35.75
C ALA A 187 23.13 1.89 35.91
N GLU A 188 22.65 2.31 37.09
CA GLU A 188 21.22 2.47 37.35
C GLU A 188 20.58 3.53 36.44
N GLY A 189 21.21 4.71 36.33
CA GLY A 189 20.72 5.79 35.48
C GLY A 189 20.63 5.42 34.00
N LEU A 190 21.63 4.70 33.48
CA LEU A 190 21.62 4.17 32.10
C LEU A 190 20.47 3.18 31.88
N GLN A 191 20.27 2.26 32.82
CA GLN A 191 19.20 1.27 32.74
C GLN A 191 17.81 1.93 32.75
N GLN A 192 17.57 2.83 33.71
CA GLN A 192 16.30 3.56 33.82
C GLN A 192 16.01 4.41 32.57
N SER A 193 17.04 5.08 32.03
CA SER A 193 16.92 5.89 30.81
C SER A 193 16.56 5.03 29.59
N SER A 194 17.24 3.89 29.43
CA SER A 194 16.98 2.94 28.34
C SER A 194 15.54 2.40 28.40
N GLU A 195 15.08 2.00 29.58
CA GLU A 195 13.72 1.49 29.77
C GLU A 195 12.66 2.56 29.50
N LYS A 196 12.87 3.79 30.00
CA LYS A 196 11.96 4.93 29.76
C LYS A 196 11.88 5.28 28.28
N CYS A 197 13.01 5.26 27.57
CA CYS A 197 13.07 5.51 26.13
C CYS A 197 12.29 4.43 25.36
N MET A 198 12.57 3.15 25.62
CA MET A 198 11.87 2.03 24.99
C MET A 198 10.36 2.07 25.22
N LYS A 199 9.93 2.33 26.47
CA LYS A 199 8.52 2.49 26.81
C LYS A 199 7.87 3.62 26.03
N LYS A 200 8.54 4.78 25.95
CA LYS A 200 8.00 5.94 25.23
C LYS A 200 7.89 5.69 23.74
N THR A 201 8.87 5.03 23.13
CA THR A 201 8.84 4.62 21.73
C THR A 201 7.66 3.70 21.46
N LYS A 202 7.45 2.67 22.30
CA LYS A 202 6.31 1.75 22.18
C LYS A 202 4.96 2.46 22.29
N GLU A 203 4.83 3.40 23.24
CA GLU A 203 3.62 4.22 23.40
C GLU A 203 3.32 5.05 22.14
N LEU A 204 4.33 5.70 21.57
CA LEU A 204 4.19 6.54 20.38
C LEU A 204 3.81 5.72 19.15
N VAL A 205 4.48 4.58 18.92
CA VAL A 205 4.16 3.64 17.83
C VAL A 205 2.71 3.17 17.96
N ASN A 206 2.31 2.70 19.15
CA ASN A 206 0.96 2.23 19.38
C ASN A 206 -0.09 3.32 19.16
N LYS A 207 0.16 4.55 19.62
CA LYS A 207 -0.74 5.69 19.39
C LYS A 207 -0.91 5.96 17.90
N LYS A 208 0.20 5.99 17.14
CA LYS A 208 0.17 6.23 15.68
C LYS A 208 -0.54 5.11 14.92
N CYS A 209 -0.32 3.86 15.30
CA CYS A 209 -1.03 2.72 14.72
C CYS A 209 -2.54 2.83 14.96
N ARG A 210 -2.98 3.17 16.18
CA ARG A 210 -4.40 3.38 16.50
C ARG A 210 -5.02 4.54 15.71
N GLU A 211 -4.30 5.65 15.56
CA GLU A 211 -4.76 6.79 14.75
C GLU A 211 -4.95 6.39 13.28
N LYS A 212 -3.99 5.67 12.69
CA LYS A 212 -4.10 5.18 11.30
C LYS A 212 -5.26 4.20 11.15
N GLU A 213 -5.41 3.26 12.06
CA GLU A 213 -6.50 2.28 12.03
C GLU A 213 -7.88 2.95 12.15
N SER A 214 -8.00 3.97 13.00
CA SER A 214 -9.23 4.77 13.10
C SER A 214 -9.56 5.49 11.79
N LYS A 215 -8.56 6.10 11.14
CA LYS A 215 -8.73 6.74 9.83
C LYS A 215 -9.12 5.74 8.75
N LYS A 216 -8.48 4.57 8.72
CA LYS A 216 -8.80 3.46 7.81
C LYS A 216 -10.26 3.02 7.96
N LYS A 217 -10.71 2.75 9.18
CA LYS A 217 -12.10 2.37 9.47
C LYS A 217 -13.12 3.44 9.04
N LYS A 218 -12.81 4.72 9.27
CA LYS A 218 -13.67 5.84 8.81
C LYS A 218 -13.75 5.89 7.28
N LEU A 219 -12.62 5.75 6.59
CA LEU A 219 -12.57 5.73 5.13
C LEU A 219 -13.36 4.54 4.56
N GLN A 220 -13.17 3.34 5.11
CA GLN A 220 -13.91 2.14 4.69
C GLN A 220 -15.42 2.32 4.85
N ARG A 221 -15.88 2.86 5.97
CA ARG A 221 -17.30 3.18 6.17
C ARG A 221 -17.81 4.20 5.16
N SER A 222 -17.04 5.26 4.90
CA SER A 222 -17.40 6.27 3.91
C SER A 222 -17.49 5.68 2.50
N GLN A 223 -16.56 4.80 2.14
CA GLN A 223 -16.53 4.13 0.84
C GLN A 223 -17.70 3.16 0.68
N MET A 224 -18.02 2.39 1.73
CA MET A 224 -19.19 1.50 1.74
C MET A 224 -20.49 2.31 1.56
N ASN A 225 -20.64 3.42 2.29
CA ASN A 225 -21.80 4.29 2.16
C ASN A 225 -21.93 4.90 0.77
N GLU A 226 -20.81 5.36 0.18
CA GLU A 226 -20.80 5.88 -1.19
C GLU A 226 -21.17 4.80 -2.21
N ARG A 227 -20.62 3.59 -2.05
CA ARG A 227 -20.96 2.44 -2.90
C ARG A 227 -22.45 2.11 -2.82
N ASN A 228 -23.02 2.09 -1.61
CA ASN A 228 -24.44 1.81 -1.39
C ASN A 228 -25.31 2.90 -2.03
N ARG A 229 -24.96 4.18 -1.87
CA ARG A 229 -25.66 5.30 -2.53
C ARG A 229 -25.64 5.18 -4.05
N VAL A 230 -24.49 4.82 -4.65
CA VAL A 230 -24.37 4.61 -6.10
C VAL A 230 -25.16 3.37 -6.57
N LEU A 231 -25.33 2.35 -5.71
CA LEU A 231 -26.19 1.20 -5.98
C LEU A 231 -27.67 1.60 -5.93
N GLU A 232 -28.10 2.33 -4.90
CA GLU A 232 -29.46 2.85 -4.75
C GLU A 232 -29.85 3.84 -5.88
N LEU A 233 -28.92 4.70 -6.32
CA LEU A 233 -29.14 5.60 -7.46
C LEU A 233 -29.23 4.83 -8.80
N GLY A 234 -28.54 3.70 -8.90
CA GLY A 234 -28.58 2.82 -10.07
C GLY A 234 -29.90 2.05 -10.22
N GLU A 235 -30.68 1.92 -9.13
CA GLU A 235 -32.03 1.33 -9.16
C GLU A 235 -33.11 2.36 -9.55
N THR A 236 -32.80 3.66 -9.53
CA THR A 236 -33.76 4.76 -9.76
C THR A 236 -33.54 5.55 -11.05
N HIS A 237 -32.39 5.43 -11.72
CA HIS A 237 -32.11 6.13 -12.99
C HIS A 237 -31.81 5.16 -14.15
N SER A 238 -32.64 5.23 -15.20
CA SER A 238 -32.44 4.52 -16.49
C SER A 238 -31.42 5.18 -17.41
N ASP A 239 -30.64 6.16 -16.94
CA ASP A 239 -29.58 6.80 -17.74
C ASP A 239 -28.21 6.19 -17.43
N LEU A 240 -27.93 5.11 -18.15
CA LEU A 240 -26.69 4.31 -18.17
C LEU A 240 -25.42 5.10 -18.55
N GLN A 241 -25.54 6.35 -18.98
CA GLN A 241 -24.46 7.13 -19.60
C GLN A 241 -23.53 7.83 -18.61
N GLU A 242 -24.03 8.28 -17.45
CA GLU A 242 -23.20 8.91 -16.39
C GLU A 242 -22.61 7.87 -15.41
N LEU A 243 -23.30 6.75 -15.21
CA LEU A 243 -22.86 5.68 -14.30
C LEU A 243 -21.66 4.89 -14.83
N ALA A 244 -21.52 4.69 -16.14
CA ALA A 244 -20.53 3.76 -16.69
C ALA A 244 -19.08 4.28 -16.70
N THR A 245 -18.88 5.59 -16.85
CA THR A 245 -17.54 6.23 -16.88
C THR A 245 -16.93 6.32 -15.49
N VAL A 246 -17.75 6.54 -14.46
CA VAL A 246 -17.29 6.59 -13.07
C VAL A 246 -17.18 5.19 -12.47
N ARG A 247 -18.08 4.26 -12.77
CA ARG A 247 -18.16 2.99 -12.00
C ARG A 247 -17.12 1.93 -12.37
N THR A 248 -16.56 1.91 -13.57
CA THR A 248 -15.57 0.89 -13.98
C THR A 248 -14.13 1.37 -13.76
N PHE A 249 -13.82 2.61 -14.14
CA PHE A 249 -12.50 3.21 -13.93
C PHE A 249 -12.25 3.62 -12.48
N SER A 250 -13.26 4.17 -11.79
CA SER A 250 -13.08 4.54 -10.39
C SER A 250 -13.02 3.32 -9.48
N SER A 251 -13.75 2.24 -9.77
CA SER A 251 -13.74 1.05 -8.90
C SER A 251 -12.45 0.24 -9.02
N LEU A 252 -11.91 0.08 -10.23
CA LEU A 252 -10.63 -0.61 -10.44
C LEU A 252 -9.43 0.22 -9.98
N LEU A 253 -9.35 1.53 -10.33
CA LEU A 253 -8.29 2.38 -9.79
C LEU A 253 -8.41 2.56 -8.27
N LYS A 254 -9.62 2.75 -7.71
CA LYS A 254 -9.75 2.93 -6.25
C LYS A 254 -9.47 1.64 -5.49
N LEU A 255 -9.87 0.45 -5.98
CA LEU A 255 -9.47 -0.81 -5.34
C LEU A 255 -7.96 -1.03 -5.44
N GLU A 256 -7.32 -0.81 -6.58
CA GLU A 256 -5.87 -0.97 -6.75
C GLU A 256 -5.07 0.01 -5.86
N ILE A 257 -5.52 1.27 -5.81
CA ILE A 257 -4.88 2.35 -5.03
C ILE A 257 -5.11 2.15 -3.52
N ILE A 258 -6.32 1.77 -3.08
CA ILE A 258 -6.63 1.53 -1.66
C ILE A 258 -5.94 0.27 -1.16
N THR A 259 -5.88 -0.79 -1.97
CA THR A 259 -5.19 -2.04 -1.61
C THR A 259 -3.67 -1.83 -1.52
N ARG A 260 -3.07 -0.92 -2.33
CA ARG A 260 -1.64 -0.60 -2.24
C ARG A 260 -1.28 0.48 -1.20
N LEU A 261 -2.19 1.38 -0.86
CA LEU A 261 -1.94 2.46 0.12
C LEU A 261 -2.22 2.07 1.59
N PHE A 262 -3.01 1.01 1.85
CA PHE A 262 -3.46 0.67 3.22
C PHE A 262 -3.08 -0.74 3.71
N LEU A 263 -2.36 -1.52 2.91
CA LEU A 263 -1.79 -2.83 3.29
C LEU A 263 -0.25 -2.82 3.43
N LYS A 264 0.36 -1.65 3.60
CA LYS A 264 1.71 -1.49 4.17
C LYS A 264 1.71 -0.43 5.28
#